data_AF-J7TTE5-F1
#
_entry.id   AF-J7TTE5-F1
#
_cell.length_a   1.000
_cell.length_b   1.000
_cell.length_c   1.000
_cell.angle_alpha   90.00
_cell.angle_beta   90.00
_cell.angle_gamma   90.00
#
_symmetry.space_group_name_H-M   'P 1'
#
loop_
_entity.id
_entity.type
_entity.pdbx_description
1 polymer ?
#
loop_
_entity_poly.entity_id
_entity_poly.type
_entity_poly.pdbx_seq_one_letter_code
_entity_poly.pdbx_strand_id
1 'polypeptide(L)' 'METSDFYAVLGHRIQSRRKELGIVTVKLAQKLNISQQQFNRYERGVSKISLHHLIELY' A
#
# COMPACT_ATOMS: atom_id res chain seq x y z
N MET A 1 20.29 7.66 1.70
CA MET A 1 18.82 7.52 1.75
C MET A 1 18.51 6.38 2.68
N GLU A 2 17.86 6.66 3.81
CA GLU A 2 17.44 5.59 4.71
C GLU A 2 16.33 4.78 4.04
N THR A 3 16.30 3.47 4.27
CA THR A 3 15.25 2.58 3.70
C THR A 3 13.84 2.99 4.12
N SER A 4 13.70 3.78 5.19
CA SER A 4 12.44 4.40 5.64
C SER A 4 11.82 5.32 4.57
N ASP A 5 12.63 6.16 3.92
CA ASP A 5 12.14 7.14 2.94
C ASP A 5 11.50 6.46 1.73
N PHE A 6 12.06 5.33 1.30
CA PHE A 6 11.54 4.58 0.14
C PHE A 6 10.11 4.07 0.39
N TYR A 7 9.85 3.42 1.52
CA TYR A 7 8.53 2.85 1.81
C TYR A 7 7.49 3.94 2.11
N ALA A 8 7.91 5.07 2.67
CA ALA A 8 7.05 6.25 2.81
C ALA A 8 6.58 6.78 1.45
N VAL A 9 7.50 7.03 0.52
CA VAL A 9 7.17 7.51 -0.83
C VAL A 9 6.33 6.49 -1.60
N LEU A 10 6.68 5.20 -1.53
CA LEU A 10 5.92 4.12 -2.16
C LEU A 10 4.49 4.05 -1.61
N GLY A 11 4.34 4.07 -0.27
CA GLY A 11 3.04 4.07 0.39
C GLY A 11 2.16 5.24 -0.03
N HIS A 12 2.72 6.45 -0.07
CA HIS A 12 2.03 7.65 -0.54
C HIS A 12 1.58 7.54 -2.00
N ARG A 13 2.40 6.92 -2.87
CA ARG A 13 2.05 6.70 -4.27
C ARG A 13 0.92 5.68 -4.42
N ILE A 14 0.97 4.58 -3.68
CA ILE A 14 -0.12 3.57 -3.64
C ILE A 14 -1.43 4.25 -3.20
N GLN A 15 -1.37 5.06 -2.14
CA GLN A 15 -2.54 5.76 -1.63
C GLN A 15 -3.12 6.75 -2.65
N SER A 16 -2.26 7.54 -3.28
CA SER A 16 -2.69 8.54 -4.28
C SER A 16 -3.36 7.84 -5.45
N ARG A 17 -2.75 6.78 -5.99
CA ARG A 17 -3.32 5.99 -7.08
C ARG A 17 -4.66 5.34 -6.70
N ARG A 18 -4.76 4.78 -5.49
CA ARG A 18 -6.02 4.22 -4.99
C ARG A 18 -7.13 5.28 -4.97
N LYS A 19 -6.83 6.48 -4.49
CA LYS A 19 -7.78 7.61 -4.42
C LYS A 19 -8.19 8.10 -5.82
N GLU A 20 -7.24 8.22 -6.76
CA GLU A 20 -7.53 8.55 -8.17
C GLU A 20 -8.53 7.58 -8.80
N LEU A 21 -8.43 6.29 -8.45
CA LEU A 21 -9.33 5.24 -8.93
C LEU A 21 -10.64 5.13 -8.13
N GLY A 22 -10.84 5.93 -7.08
CA GLY A 22 -12.02 5.86 -6.21
C GLY A 22 -12.15 4.54 -5.42
N ILE A 23 -11.06 3.79 -5.24
CA ILE A 23 -11.09 2.49 -4.59
C ILE A 23 -10.99 2.65 -3.06
N VAL A 24 -11.84 1.96 -2.31
CA VAL A 24 -11.75 1.92 -0.85
C VAL A 24 -10.68 0.93 -0.39
N THR A 25 -9.96 1.27 0.69
CA THR A 25 -8.84 0.46 1.22
C THR A 25 -9.23 -1.01 1.47
N VAL A 26 -10.44 -1.26 1.96
CA VAL A 26 -10.91 -2.62 2.27
C VAL A 26 -10.93 -3.53 1.03
N LYS A 27 -11.23 -2.99 -0.17
CA LYS A 27 -11.23 -3.77 -1.41
C LYS A 27 -9.82 -4.26 -1.78
N LEU A 28 -8.80 -3.40 -1.66
CA LEU A 28 -7.42 -3.80 -1.95
C LEU A 28 -6.86 -4.72 -0.87
N ALA A 29 -7.22 -4.50 0.39
CA ALA A 29 -6.83 -5.40 1.47
C ALA A 29 -7.39 -6.82 1.25
N GLN A 30 -8.67 -6.92 0.84
CA GLN A 30 -9.29 -8.20 0.46
C GLN A 30 -8.60 -8.83 -0.75
N LYS A 31 -8.29 -8.06 -1.81
CA LYS A 31 -7.55 -8.56 -2.99
C LYS A 31 -6.22 -9.20 -2.59
N LEU A 32 -5.50 -8.57 -1.67
CA LEU A 32 -4.20 -9.03 -1.20
C LEU A 32 -4.29 -10.07 -0.06
N ASN A 33 -5.50 -10.49 0.35
CA ASN A 33 -5.73 -11.37 1.49
C ASN A 33 -5.03 -10.90 2.79
N ILE A 34 -5.10 -9.60 3.08
CA ILE A 34 -4.57 -8.99 4.31
C ILE A 34 -5.63 -8.16 5.02
N SER A 35 -5.35 -7.77 6.27
CA SER A 35 -6.24 -6.87 7.00
C SER A 35 -6.20 -5.45 6.44
N GLN A 36 -7.31 -4.72 6.56
CA GLN A 36 -7.38 -3.30 6.22
C GLN A 36 -6.34 -2.48 7.00
N GLN A 37 -6.08 -2.84 8.26
CA GLN A 37 -5.06 -2.19 9.09
C GLN A 37 -3.65 -2.39 8.51
N GLN A 38 -3.32 -3.60 8.03
CA GLN A 38 -2.03 -3.86 7.38
C GLN A 38 -1.90 -3.05 6.09
N PHE A 39 -2.95 -3.00 5.27
CA PHE A 39 -2.93 -2.17 4.06
C PHE A 39 -2.73 -0.68 4.39
N ASN A 40 -3.40 -0.18 5.42
CA ASN A 40 -3.22 1.19 5.90
C ASN A 40 -1.79 1.48 6.39
N ARG A 41 -1.07 0.47 6.92
CA ARG A 41 0.35 0.62 7.29
C ARG A 41 1.24 0.71 6.05
N TYR A 42 0.92 -0.03 4.99
CA TYR A 42 1.63 0.10 3.70
C TYR A 42 1.45 1.50 3.10
N GLU A 43 0.22 2.03 3.08
CA GLU A 43 -0.05 3.38 2.56
C GLU A 43 0.70 4.49 3.33
N ARG A 44 0.99 4.27 4.60
CA ARG A 44 1.76 5.23 5.44
C ARG A 44 3.26 4.97 5.45
N GLY A 45 3.73 3.92 4.75
CA GLY A 45 5.14 3.50 4.77
C GLY A 45 5.64 2.94 6.11
N VAL A 46 4.75 2.73 7.09
CA VAL A 46 5.09 2.20 8.43
C VAL A 46 5.50 0.73 8.35
N SER A 47 4.97 0.00 7.37
CA SER A 47 5.33 -1.39 7.11
C SER A 47 5.82 -1.58 5.70
N LYS A 48 6.83 -2.43 5.53
CA LYS A 48 7.36 -2.79 4.22
C LYS A 48 6.33 -3.64 3.48
N ILE A 49 5.83 -3.15 2.35
CA ILE A 49 5.04 -3.96 1.42
C ILE A 49 5.97 -4.95 0.71
N SER A 50 5.57 -6.21 0.59
CA SER A 50 6.33 -7.21 -0.16
C SER A 50 6.20 -6.97 -1.66
N LEU A 51 7.20 -7.41 -2.43
CA LEU A 51 7.15 -7.35 -3.89
C LEU A 51 5.95 -8.12 -4.46
N HIS A 52 5.60 -9.27 -3.89
CA HIS A 52 4.40 -10.03 -4.26
C HIS A 52 3.14 -9.16 -4.18
N HIS A 53 2.90 -8.51 -3.03
CA HIS A 53 1.73 -7.63 -2.89
C HIS A 53 1.78 -6.41 -3.81
N LEU A 54 2.97 -5.89 -4.10
CA LEU A 54 3.12 -4.76 -5.01
C LEU A 54 2.76 -5.15 -6.44
N ILE A 55 3.20 -6.32 -6.91
CA ILE A 55 2.86 -6.85 -8.24
C ILE A 55 1.35 -7.05 -8.36
N GLU A 56 0.70 -7.62 -7.34
CA GLU A 56 -0.75 -7.82 -7.32
C GLU A 56 -1.57 -6.51 -7.32
N LEU A 57 -0.97 -5.36 -7.01
CA LEU A 57 -1.64 -4.07 -7.07
C LEU A 57 -1.64 -3.42 -8.46
N TYR A 58 -0.74 -3.85 -9.35
CA TYR A 58 -0.63 -3.39 -10.73
C TYR A 58 -1.23 -4.40 -11.71
#